data_AF-A0A2E3HX97-F1
#
_entry.id   AF-A0A2E3HX97-F1
#
_cell.length_a   1.000
_cell.length_b   1.000
_cell.length_c   1.000
_cell.angle_alpha   90.00
_cell.angle_beta   90.00
_cell.angle_gamma   90.00
#
_symmetry.space_group_name_H-M   'P 1'
#
loop_
_entity.id
_entity.type
_entity.pdbx_description
1 polymer ?
#
loop_
_entity_poly.entity_id
_entity_poly.type
_entity_poly.pdbx_seq_one_letter_code
_entity_poly.pdbx_strand_id
1 'polypeptide(L)'
;MNYLVYILSWIGFLILPGFLLLIRLLNEKIMPWWLLIFLVLIFSWVLINSTVYFYYGYLYDLIESTSDPSQELLDEFGADGAKLSFALFFGWLYGCVYLLPWLLVYQALKLLRRKQSVLTRLITKKIVEPRPSHHWVRVGQTNN
;
A
#
# COMPACT_ATOMS: atom_id res chain seq x y z
N MET A 1 -25.11 -9.51 7.93
CA MET A 1 -24.12 -8.43 8.22
C MET A 1 -22.69 -8.95 8.17
N ASN A 2 -22.43 -10.18 8.64
CA ASN A 2 -21.11 -10.81 8.66
C ASN A 2 -20.39 -10.82 7.30
N TYR A 3 -21.11 -11.07 6.21
CA TYR A 3 -20.56 -11.03 4.84
C TYR A 3 -19.97 -9.67 4.42
N LEU A 4 -20.62 -8.56 4.80
CA LEU A 4 -20.11 -7.22 4.47
C LEU A 4 -18.82 -6.92 5.22
N VAL A 5 -18.76 -7.27 6.51
CA VAL A 5 -17.56 -7.06 7.33
C VAL A 5 -16.41 -7.95 6.85
N TYR A 6 -16.71 -9.18 6.43
CA TYR A 6 -15.75 -10.07 5.79
C TYR A 6 -15.13 -9.43 4.52
N ILE A 7 -15.94 -8.93 3.59
CA ILE A 7 -15.43 -8.26 2.37
C ILE A 7 -14.62 -7.01 2.72
N LEU A 8 -15.14 -6.17 3.62
CA LEU A 8 -14.46 -4.93 4.02
C LEU A 8 -13.10 -5.22 4.68
N SER A 9 -13.00 -6.29 5.47
CA SER A 9 -11.74 -6.70 6.10
C SER A 9 -10.71 -7.13 5.07
N TRP A 10 -11.13 -7.87 4.03
CA TRP A 10 -10.29 -8.23 2.89
C TRP A 10 -9.80 -7.03 2.09
N ILE A 11 -10.72 -6.13 1.71
CA ILE A 11 -10.38 -4.92 0.95
C ILE A 11 -9.43 -4.04 1.78
N GLY A 12 -9.73 -3.86 3.06
CA GLY A 12 -8.89 -3.12 3.99
C GLY A 12 -7.49 -3.71 4.05
N PHE A 13 -7.37 -5.03 4.17
CA PHE A 13 -6.08 -5.72 4.22
C PHE A 13 -5.25 -5.51 2.95
N LEU A 14 -5.87 -5.59 1.77
CA LEU A 14 -5.16 -5.42 0.49
C LEU A 14 -4.66 -3.99 0.27
N ILE A 15 -5.43 -2.99 0.69
CA ILE A 15 -5.13 -1.57 0.46
C ILE A 15 -4.23 -0.98 1.56
N LEU A 16 -4.31 -1.50 2.78
CA LEU A 16 -3.58 -1.03 3.96
C LEU A 16 -2.07 -0.74 3.70
N PRO A 17 -1.26 -1.70 3.22
CA PRO A 17 0.16 -1.46 2.97
C PRO A 17 0.40 -0.35 1.93
N GLY A 18 -0.40 -0.30 0.87
CA GLY A 18 -0.33 0.74 -0.15
C GLY A 18 -0.67 2.12 0.41
N PHE A 19 -1.73 2.21 1.22
CA PHE A 19 -2.17 3.46 1.87
C PHE A 19 -1.11 3.98 2.85
N LEU A 20 -0.54 3.11 3.67
CA LEU A 20 0.54 3.44 4.60
C LEU A 20 1.80 3.94 3.85
N LEU A 21 2.18 3.28 2.76
CA LEU A 21 3.29 3.72 1.92
C LEU A 21 3.02 5.04 1.20
N LEU A 22 1.76 5.31 0.82
CA LEU A 22 1.36 6.58 0.22
C LEU A 22 1.49 7.73 1.22
N ILE A 23 1.03 7.55 2.47
CA ILE A 23 1.22 8.53 3.55
C ILE A 23 2.71 8.81 3.75
N ARG A 24 3.53 7.75 3.79
CA ARG A 24 4.99 7.88 3.88
C ARG A 24 5.57 8.66 2.70
N LEU A 25 5.08 8.44 1.47
CA LEU A 25 5.54 9.16 0.28
C LEU A 25 5.24 10.66 0.38
N LEU A 26 4.11 11.03 0.96
CA LEU A 26 3.71 12.42 1.17
C LEU A 26 4.51 13.08 2.31
N ASN A 27 4.70 12.37 3.43
CA ASN A 27 5.38 12.88 4.62
C ASN A 27 6.35 11.84 5.23
N GLU A 28 7.58 11.80 4.73
CA GLU A 28 8.61 10.85 5.21
C GLU A 28 8.97 11.04 6.69
N LYS A 29 8.78 12.25 7.26
CA LYS A 29 9.10 12.56 8.68
C LYS A 29 8.12 11.98 9.69
N ILE A 30 6.83 11.91 9.35
CA ILE A 30 5.78 11.46 10.28
C ILE A 30 5.86 9.94 10.47
N MET A 31 6.34 9.24 9.44
CA MET A 31 6.20 7.80 9.35
C MET A 31 7.57 7.15 9.17
N PRO A 32 8.30 6.83 10.26
CA PRO A 32 9.53 6.04 10.19
C PRO A 32 9.24 4.59 9.77
N TRP A 33 10.25 3.89 9.24
CA TRP A 33 10.07 2.53 8.71
C TRP A 33 9.60 1.53 9.78
N TRP A 34 10.13 1.65 11.00
CA TRP A 34 9.71 0.83 12.14
C TRP A 34 8.22 1.00 12.47
N LEU A 35 7.72 2.24 12.47
CA LEU A 35 6.31 2.51 12.69
C LEU A 35 5.45 1.94 11.56
N LEU A 36 5.88 2.07 10.30
CA LEU A 36 5.17 1.48 9.16
C LEU A 36 5.05 -0.03 9.31
N ILE A 37 6.15 -0.72 9.58
CA ILE A 37 6.17 -2.17 9.75
C ILE A 37 5.28 -2.57 10.93
N PHE A 38 5.40 -1.88 12.06
CA PHE A 38 4.58 -2.13 13.24
C PHE A 38 3.07 -1.97 12.97
N LEU A 39 2.67 -0.89 12.28
CA LEU A 39 1.27 -0.67 11.89
C LEU A 39 0.80 -1.76 10.92
N VAL A 40 1.61 -2.11 9.90
CA VAL A 40 1.29 -3.20 8.98
C VAL A 40 1.08 -4.50 9.75
N LEU A 41 1.96 -4.86 10.68
CA LEU A 41 1.85 -6.09 11.45
C LEU A 41 0.55 -6.12 12.27
N ILE A 42 0.28 -5.08 13.06
CA ILE A 42 -0.91 -5.04 13.93
C ILE A 42 -2.19 -4.98 13.12
N PHE A 43 -2.30 -4.06 12.17
CA PHE A 43 -3.54 -3.91 11.39
C PHE A 43 -3.79 -5.13 10.51
N SER A 44 -2.75 -5.71 9.89
CA SER A 44 -2.90 -6.96 9.13
C SER A 44 -3.36 -8.10 10.01
N TRP A 45 -2.77 -8.23 11.21
CA TRP A 45 -3.17 -9.25 12.16
C TRP A 45 -4.63 -9.09 12.57
N VAL A 46 -5.06 -7.88 12.96
CA VAL A 46 -6.45 -7.60 13.33
C VAL A 46 -7.41 -7.88 12.18
N LEU A 47 -7.08 -7.44 10.96
CA LEU A 47 -7.93 -7.62 9.80
C LEU A 47 -8.06 -9.09 9.41
N ILE A 48 -6.98 -9.86 9.42
CA ILE A 48 -7.02 -11.29 9.12
C ILE A 48 -7.80 -12.07 10.18
N ASN A 49 -7.59 -11.77 11.47
CA ASN A 49 -8.37 -12.40 12.53
C ASN A 49 -9.85 -12.03 12.44
N SER A 50 -10.16 -10.77 12.13
CA SER A 50 -11.53 -10.33 11.86
C SER A 50 -12.14 -11.09 10.68
N THR A 51 -11.44 -11.16 9.55
CA THR A 51 -11.87 -11.90 8.36
C THR A 51 -12.23 -13.34 8.70
N VAL A 52 -11.36 -14.04 9.41
CA VAL A 52 -11.59 -15.44 9.79
C VAL A 52 -12.76 -15.56 10.75
N TYR A 53 -12.85 -14.70 11.76
CA TYR A 53 -13.96 -14.68 12.71
C TYR A 53 -15.32 -14.48 12.02
N PHE A 54 -15.43 -13.47 11.15
CA PHE A 54 -16.68 -13.17 10.43
C PHE A 54 -17.01 -14.20 9.35
N TYR A 55 -16.00 -14.84 8.76
CA TYR A 55 -16.19 -15.93 7.82
C TYR A 55 -16.87 -17.14 8.49
N TYR A 56 -16.41 -17.54 9.69
CA TYR A 56 -17.09 -18.60 10.44
C TYR A 56 -18.47 -18.21 10.91
N GLY A 57 -18.67 -16.95 11.33
CA GLY A 57 -20.01 -16.46 11.63
C GLY A 57 -20.95 -16.56 10.43
N TYR A 58 -20.46 -16.23 9.23
CA TYR A 58 -21.21 -16.41 8.00
C TYR A 58 -21.51 -17.88 7.67
N LEU A 59 -20.53 -18.78 7.80
CA LEU A 59 -20.75 -20.22 7.58
C LEU A 59 -21.77 -20.81 8.55
N TYR A 60 -21.70 -20.40 9.82
CA TYR A 60 -22.67 -20.81 10.84
C TYR A 60 -24.09 -20.37 10.48
N ASP A 61 -24.26 -19.08 10.13
CA ASP A 61 -25.55 -18.54 9.68
C ASP A 61 -26.09 -19.31 8.45
N LEU A 62 -25.21 -19.74 7.55
CA LEU A 62 -25.56 -20.47 6.33
C LEU A 62 -25.99 -21.91 6.61
N ILE A 63 -25.33 -22.59 7.54
CA ILE A 63 -25.70 -23.94 7.99
C ILE A 63 -27.04 -23.91 8.72
N GLU A 64 -27.24 -22.96 9.63
CA GLU A 64 -28.48 -22.84 10.40
C GLU A 64 -29.70 -22.51 9.52
N SER A 65 -29.49 -21.73 8.45
CA SER A 65 -30.55 -21.37 7.51
C SER A 65 -30.86 -22.42 6.43
N THR A 66 -30.07 -23.49 6.35
CA THR A 66 -30.22 -24.54 5.33
C THR A 66 -30.79 -25.83 5.95
N SER A 67 -31.91 -26.33 5.42
CA SER A 67 -32.62 -27.50 5.99
C SER A 67 -31.85 -28.82 5.83
N ASP A 68 -31.14 -28.98 4.70
CA ASP A 68 -30.23 -30.10 4.42
C ASP A 68 -28.88 -29.52 3.96
N PRO A 69 -27.98 -29.14 4.89
CA PRO A 69 -26.68 -28.58 4.55
C PRO A 69 -25.83 -29.61 3.81
N SER A 70 -25.16 -29.18 2.75
CA SER A 70 -24.28 -30.06 1.98
C SER A 70 -23.13 -30.57 2.84
N GLN A 71 -22.65 -31.78 2.56
CA GLN A 71 -21.48 -32.36 3.24
C GLN A 71 -20.24 -31.45 3.07
N GLU A 72 -20.09 -30.79 1.92
CA GLU A 72 -19.02 -29.83 1.66
C GLU A 72 -19.04 -28.63 2.64
N LEU A 73 -20.22 -28.07 2.94
CA LEU A 73 -20.35 -26.98 3.90
C LEU A 73 -20.07 -27.43 5.34
N LEU A 74 -20.51 -28.65 5.69
CA LEU A 74 -20.25 -29.23 7.01
C LEU A 74 -18.78 -29.58 7.21
N ASP A 75 -18.11 -30.07 6.17
CA ASP A 75 -16.67 -30.34 6.15
C ASP A 75 -15.87 -29.04 6.25
N GLU A 76 -16.25 -27.99 5.50
CA GLU A 76 -15.58 -26.69 5.51
C GLU A 76 -15.74 -25.98 6.87
N PHE A 77 -16.86 -26.20 7.57
CA PHE A 77 -17.05 -25.71 8.95
C PHE A 77 -16.30 -26.58 9.99
N GLY A 78 -16.33 -27.91 9.83
CA GLY A 78 -15.82 -28.86 10.82
C GLY A 78 -14.30 -29.13 10.77
N ALA A 79 -13.66 -29.01 9.61
CA ALA A 79 -12.26 -29.40 9.42
C ALA A 79 -11.24 -28.35 9.88
N ASP A 80 -11.65 -27.13 10.23
CA ASP A 80 -10.77 -25.96 10.11
C ASP A 80 -10.46 -25.17 11.40
N GLY A 81 -10.48 -25.83 12.57
CA GLY A 81 -9.84 -25.25 13.78
C GLY A 81 -8.37 -24.86 13.55
N ALA A 82 -7.73 -25.47 12.55
CA ALA A 82 -6.42 -25.10 12.04
C ALA A 82 -6.41 -23.68 11.44
N LYS A 83 -7.38 -23.29 10.59
CA LYS A 83 -7.40 -21.95 9.95
C LYS A 83 -7.48 -20.83 11.00
N LEU A 84 -8.28 -21.01 12.05
CA LEU A 84 -8.34 -20.11 13.20
C LEU A 84 -6.98 -19.98 13.91
N SER A 85 -6.35 -21.12 14.19
CA SER A 85 -5.03 -21.15 14.85
C SER A 85 -3.94 -20.52 13.96
N PHE A 86 -3.93 -20.81 12.66
CA PHE A 86 -3.01 -20.23 11.69
C PHE A 86 -3.20 -18.72 11.57
N ALA A 87 -4.44 -18.22 11.52
CA ALA A 87 -4.72 -16.79 11.48
C ALA A 87 -4.25 -16.06 12.74
N LEU A 88 -4.44 -16.68 13.92
CA LEU A 88 -4.00 -16.14 15.19
C LEU A 88 -2.48 -16.03 15.27
N PHE A 89 -1.75 -17.10 14.92
CA PHE A 89 -0.29 -17.13 15.06
C PHE A 89 0.45 -16.51 13.88
N PHE A 90 -0.07 -16.60 12.66
CA PHE A 90 0.61 -16.21 11.42
C PHE A 90 -0.11 -15.10 10.64
N GLY A 91 -1.20 -14.54 11.14
CA GLY A 91 -1.91 -13.43 10.48
C GLY A 91 -0.99 -12.24 10.15
N TRP A 92 -0.02 -11.94 11.03
CA TRP A 92 0.95 -10.87 10.79
C TRP A 92 1.92 -11.19 9.64
N LEU A 93 2.22 -12.47 9.39
CA LEU A 93 3.13 -12.90 8.32
C LEU A 93 2.56 -12.60 6.94
N TYR A 94 1.25 -12.79 6.76
CA TYR A 94 0.55 -12.39 5.55
C TYR A 94 0.69 -10.88 5.28
N GLY A 95 0.61 -10.05 6.33
CA GLY A 95 0.88 -8.61 6.23
C GLY A 95 2.27 -8.31 5.68
N CYS A 96 3.30 -9.02 6.14
CA CYS A 96 4.68 -8.89 5.63
C CYS A 96 4.79 -9.29 4.16
N VAL A 97 4.19 -10.42 3.78
CA VAL A 97 4.22 -10.91 2.38
C VAL A 97 3.52 -9.91 1.46
N TYR A 98 2.35 -9.40 1.86
CA TYR A 98 1.60 -8.42 1.08
C TYR A 98 2.28 -7.06 1.04
N LEU A 99 3.12 -6.71 2.01
CA LEU A 99 3.89 -5.47 1.97
C LEU A 99 4.91 -5.46 0.81
N LEU A 100 5.47 -6.61 0.44
CA LEU A 100 6.52 -6.73 -0.59
C LEU A 100 6.13 -6.13 -1.96
N PRO A 101 5.01 -6.52 -2.60
CA PRO A 101 4.62 -5.92 -3.88
C PRO A 101 4.39 -4.42 -3.77
N TRP A 102 3.83 -3.94 -2.66
CA TRP A 102 3.62 -2.50 -2.45
C TRP A 102 4.92 -1.73 -2.24
N LEU A 103 5.95 -2.34 -1.65
CA LEU A 103 7.29 -1.73 -1.58
C LEU A 103 7.90 -1.51 -2.97
N LEU A 104 7.68 -2.44 -3.90
CA LEU A 104 8.13 -2.27 -5.29
C LEU A 104 7.42 -1.08 -5.95
N VAL A 105 6.10 -0.98 -5.78
CA VAL A 105 5.30 0.15 -6.27
C VAL A 105 5.79 1.47 -5.65
N TYR A 106 6.02 1.49 -4.33
CA TYR A 106 6.54 2.67 -3.63
C TYR A 106 7.90 3.12 -4.17
N GLN A 107 8.82 2.18 -4.41
CA GLN A 107 10.13 2.50 -4.99
C GLN A 107 9.99 3.08 -6.40
N ALA A 108 9.16 2.48 -7.25
CA ALA A 108 8.89 3.00 -8.59
C ALA A 108 8.32 4.43 -8.56
N LEU A 109 7.33 4.69 -7.69
CA LEU A 109 6.73 6.01 -7.51
C LEU A 109 7.76 7.05 -7.01
N LYS A 110 8.62 6.66 -6.05
CA LYS A 110 9.67 7.54 -5.53
C LYS A 110 10.69 7.91 -6.61
N LEU A 111 11.09 6.95 -7.46
CA LEU A 111 11.98 7.19 -8.59
C LEU A 111 11.35 8.13 -9.62
N LEU A 112 10.07 7.93 -9.95
CA LEU A 112 9.33 8.80 -10.87
C LEU A 112 9.24 10.25 -10.34
N ARG A 113 8.89 10.43 -9.06
CA ARG A 113 8.83 11.76 -8.43
C ARG A 113 10.19 12.47 -8.44
N ARG A 114 11.28 11.74 -8.21
CA ARG A 114 12.64 12.30 -8.27
C ARG A 114 12.98 12.78 -9.68
N LYS A 115 12.68 11.98 -10.72
CA LYS A 115 12.91 12.36 -12.12
C LYS A 115 12.12 13.60 -12.51
N GLN A 116 10.85 13.68 -12.12
CA GLN A 116 10.01 14.85 -12.39
C GLN A 116 10.57 16.12 -11.73
N SER A 117 10.98 16.06 -10.46
CA SER A 117 11.54 17.21 -9.75
C SER A 117 12.83 17.74 -10.41
N VAL A 118 13.70 16.86 -10.92
CA VAL A 118 14.91 17.27 -11.65
C VAL A 118 14.55 17.92 -12.98
N LEU A 119 13.63 17.33 -13.75
CA LEU A 119 13.21 17.87 -15.04
C LEU A 119 12.60 19.28 -14.89
N THR A 120 11.69 19.46 -13.92
CA THR A 120 11.10 20.77 -13.62
C THR A 120 12.17 21.80 -13.28
N ARG A 121 13.15 21.45 -12.44
CA ARG A 121 14.26 22.35 -12.10
C ARG A 121 15.12 22.73 -13.31
N LEU A 122 15.41 21.79 -14.20
CA LEU A 122 16.21 22.05 -15.41
C LEU A 122 15.47 22.97 -16.39
N ILE A 123 14.17 22.76 -16.57
CA ILE A 123 13.32 23.63 -17.40
C ILE A 123 13.29 25.04 -16.81
N THR A 124 13.05 25.18 -15.51
CA THR A 124 13.07 26.49 -14.84
C THR A 124 14.42 27.16 -14.96
N LYS A 125 15.54 26.45 -14.73
CA LYS A 125 16.88 27.02 -14.88
C LYS A 125 17.13 27.53 -16.31
N LYS A 126 16.76 26.74 -17.33
CA LYS A 126 16.92 27.11 -18.75
C LYS A 126 16.08 28.31 -19.16
N ILE A 127 14.92 28.52 -18.53
CA ILE A 127 14.05 29.68 -18.79
C ILE A 127 14.56 30.93 -18.05
N VAL A 128 15.10 30.77 -16.84
CA VAL A 128 15.54 31.88 -15.98
C VAL A 128 16.96 32.38 -16.32
N GLU A 129 17.86 31.54 -16.86
CA GLU A 129 19.12 32.02 -17.45
C GLU A 129 18.86 32.50 -18.89
N PRO A 130 18.74 33.83 -19.14
CA PRO A 130 18.74 34.31 -20.51
C PRO A 130 20.07 33.91 -21.13
N ARG A 131 20.00 33.24 -22.28
CA ARG A 131 21.14 32.94 -23.16
C ARG A 131 22.03 34.19 -23.17
N PRO A 132 23.31 34.12 -22.73
CA PRO A 132 24.15 35.31 -22.68
C PRO A 132 24.14 35.90 -24.08
N SER A 133 23.55 37.09 -24.21
CA SER A 133 23.62 37.84 -25.44
C SER A 133 25.12 38.02 -25.69
N HIS A 134 25.60 37.46 -26.79
CA HIS A 134 26.93 37.73 -27.29
C HIS A 134 27.01 39.22 -27.65
N HIS A 135 27.08 40.08 -26.64
CA HIS A 135 27.45 41.47 -26.77
C HIS A 135 28.98 41.49 -26.84
N TRP A 136 29.51 41.01 -27.97
CA TRP A 136 30.88 41.29 -28.36
C TRP A 136 30.97 42.78 -28.66
N VAL A 137 31.38 43.50 -27.62
CA VAL A 137 32.24 44.68 -27.62
C VAL A 137 32.92 44.88 -28.98
N ARG A 138 32.40 45.80 -29.81
CA ARG A 138 33.16 46.40 -30.91
C ARG A 138 33.61 47.78 -30.44
N VAL A 139 34.66 47.81 -29.62
CA VAL A 139 35.37 49.04 -29.25
C VAL A 139 36.05 49.58 -30.51
N GLY A 140 35.90 50.88 -30.71
CA GLY A 140 36.13 51.58 -31.96
C GLY A 140 37.49 51.34 -32.61
N GLN A 141 37.46 51.06 -33.91
CA GLN A 141 38.52 51.52 -34.80
C GLN A 141 38.09 52.89 -35.32
N THR A 142 38.65 53.93 -34.70
CA THR A 142 38.67 55.29 -35.24
C THR A 142 39.80 55.40 -36.26
N ASN A 143 39.47 56.01 -37.39
CA ASN A 143 40.34 56.42 -38.48
C ASN A 143 41.69 56.99 -38.02
N ASN A 144 42.76 56.57 -38.71
CA ASN A 144 43.83 57.46 -39.21
C ASN A 144 44.53 56.78 -40.38
#